data_AF-A0A101XGT2-F1
#
_entry.id   AF-A0A101XGT2-F1
#
_cell.length_a   1.000
_cell.length_b   1.000
_cell.length_c   1.000
_cell.angle_alpha   90.00
_cell.angle_beta   90.00
_cell.angle_gamma   90.00
#
_symmetry.space_group_name_H-M   'P 1'
#
loop_
_entity.id
_entity.type
_entity.pdbx_description
1 polymer ?
#
loop_
_entity_poly.entity_id
_entity_poly.type
_entity_poly.pdbx_seq_one_letter_code
_entity_poly.pdbx_strand_id
1 'polypeptide(L)'
;MGTGSGDVAVGIDEVRRALEFGAVDTLLVLDETYKEAGTEIKALVNMVLRTRSRLVIVPSNTEGGEKLRPMGGVAALLRFPIS
;
A
#
# COMPACT_ATOMS: atom_id res chain seq x y z
N MET A 1 9.85 -11.42 -18.21
CA MET A 1 10.67 -10.73 -17.19
C MET A 1 9.70 -10.02 -16.26
N GLY A 2 9.71 -10.37 -14.97
CA GLY A 2 8.71 -9.94 -13.99
C GLY A 2 8.56 -10.98 -12.89
N THR A 3 9.67 -11.41 -12.30
CA THR A 3 9.70 -12.31 -11.15
C THR A 3 9.88 -11.45 -9.90
N GLY A 4 8.79 -11.23 -9.17
CA GLY A 4 8.79 -10.45 -7.93
C GLY A 4 7.52 -10.71 -7.12
N SER A 5 7.06 -11.97 -7.11
CA SER A 5 5.80 -12.37 -6.48
C SER A 5 5.81 -12.25 -4.95
N GLY A 6 6.96 -11.95 -4.34
CA GLY A 6 7.11 -11.79 -2.89
C GLY A 6 7.38 -10.34 -2.44
N ASP A 7 7.57 -9.39 -3.36
CA ASP A 7 8.02 -8.04 -3.00
C ASP A 7 6.87 -7.02 -2.95
N VAL A 8 5.62 -7.50 -2.97
CA VAL A 8 4.42 -6.66 -2.96
C VAL A 8 3.39 -7.20 -1.98
N ALA A 9 2.69 -6.31 -1.30
CA ALA A 9 1.53 -6.61 -0.46
C ALA A 9 0.32 -5.87 -1.01
N VAL A 10 -0.85 -6.52 -1.06
CA VAL A 10 -2.06 -5.99 -1.70
C VAL A 10 -3.25 -6.04 -0.73
N GLY A 11 -4.00 -4.94 -0.68
CA GLY A 11 -5.14 -4.82 0.22
C GLY A 11 -4.75 -4.51 1.67
N ILE A 12 -5.74 -4.11 2.47
CA ILE A 12 -5.53 -3.54 3.80
C ILE A 12 -4.86 -4.52 4.76
N ASP A 13 -5.28 -5.78 4.78
CA ASP A 13 -4.77 -6.78 5.73
C ASP A 13 -3.32 -7.17 5.49
N GLU A 14 -2.94 -7.38 4.23
CA GLU A 14 -1.57 -7.76 3.87
C GLU A 14 -0.60 -6.58 4.07
N VAL A 15 -1.02 -5.38 3.65
CA VAL A 15 -0.26 -4.15 3.85
C VAL A 15 -0.09 -3.82 5.33
N ARG A 16 -1.14 -4.03 6.16
CA ARG A 16 -1.04 -3.87 7.61
C ARG A 16 0.04 -4.78 8.18
N ARG A 17 -0.01 -6.08 7.87
CA ARG A 17 1.01 -7.04 8.31
C ARG A 17 2.40 -6.60 7.86
N ALA A 18 2.56 -6.23 6.60
CA ALA A 18 3.85 -5.76 6.08
C ALA A 18 4.40 -4.53 6.84
N LEU A 19 3.52 -3.59 7.22
CA LEU A 19 3.89 -2.42 8.02
C LEU A 19 4.32 -2.82 9.44
N GLU A 20 3.62 -3.77 10.06
CA GLU A 20 3.96 -4.31 11.37
C GLU A 20 5.32 -5.02 11.38
N PHE A 21 5.65 -5.74 10.30
CA PHE A 21 6.98 -6.35 10.11
C PHE A 21 8.08 -5.34 9.74
N GLY A 22 7.72 -4.07 9.48
CA GLY A 22 8.67 -3.07 8.97
C GLY A 22 9.19 -3.39 7.57
N ALA A 23 8.49 -4.27 6.85
CA ALA A 23 8.86 -4.76 5.53
C ALA A 23 8.51 -3.77 4.42
N VAL A 24 7.60 -2.81 4.66
CA VAL A 24 7.19 -1.84 3.64
C VAL A 24 8.31 -0.86 3.31
N ASP A 25 8.57 -0.69 2.01
CA ASP A 25 9.34 0.43 1.49
C ASP A 25 8.43 1.60 1.11
N THR A 26 7.39 1.33 0.33
CA THR A 26 6.50 2.35 -0.23
C THR A 26 5.05 1.87 -0.20
N LEU A 27 4.18 2.61 0.49
CA LEU A 27 2.73 2.44 0.49
C LEU A 27 2.12 3.25 -0.67
N LEU A 28 1.29 2.59 -1.48
CA LEU A 28 0.48 3.18 -2.55
C LEU A 28 -0.98 3.18 -2.11
N VAL A 29 -1.63 4.34 -2.14
CA VAL A 29 -3.04 4.50 -1.79
C VAL A 29 -3.72 5.29 -2.89
N LEU A 30 -4.87 4.86 -3.38
CA LEU A 30 -5.66 5.68 -4.30
C LEU A 30 -6.19 6.95 -3.63
N ASP A 31 -6.30 8.04 -4.37
CA ASP A 31 -6.83 9.29 -3.83
C ASP A 31 -8.30 9.16 -3.37
N GLU A 32 -9.12 8.40 -4.11
CA GLU A 32 -10.50 8.09 -3.72
C GLU A 32 -10.54 7.21 -2.47
N THR A 33 -9.71 6.17 -2.40
CA THR A 33 -9.61 5.30 -1.22
C THR A 33 -9.12 6.09 -0.02
N TYR A 34 -8.18 7.03 -0.19
CA TYR A 34 -7.75 7.91 0.89
C TYR A 34 -8.86 8.86 1.38
N LYS A 35 -9.74 9.31 0.48
CA LYS A 35 -10.88 10.19 0.81
C LYS A 35 -12.04 9.43 1.47
N GLU A 36 -12.32 8.20 1.01
CA GLU A 36 -13.46 7.38 1.42
C GLU A 36 -13.15 6.50 2.64
N ALA A 37 -11.93 5.98 2.73
CA ALA A 37 -11.59 4.98 3.72
C ALA A 37 -11.36 5.65 5.09
N GLY A 38 -12.33 5.45 5.98
CA GLY A 38 -12.39 6.02 7.31
C GLY A 38 -11.16 5.77 8.20
N THR A 39 -11.33 4.97 9.26
CA THR A 39 -10.32 4.85 10.33
C THR A 39 -9.12 3.98 9.93
N GLU A 40 -9.31 2.99 9.07
CA GLU A 40 -8.29 1.99 8.73
C GLU A 40 -7.15 2.54 7.86
N ILE A 41 -7.46 3.26 6.77
CA ILE A 41 -6.40 3.88 5.94
C ILE A 41 -5.62 4.92 6.74
N LYS A 42 -6.30 5.69 7.61
CA LYS A 42 -5.61 6.60 8.53
C LYS A 42 -4.67 5.88 9.49
N ALA A 43 -5.03 4.67 9.95
CA ALA A 43 -4.15 3.86 10.78
C ALA A 43 -2.93 3.37 9.97
N LEU A 44 -3.13 2.88 8.74
CA LEU A 44 -2.04 2.48 7.84
C LEU A 44 -1.07 3.65 7.56
N VAL A 45 -1.60 4.83 7.24
CA VAL A 45 -0.79 6.04 7.01
C VAL A 45 -0.02 6.44 8.26
N ASN A 46 -0.64 6.37 9.44
CA ASN A 46 0.08 6.64 10.70
C ASN A 46 1.24 5.65 10.94
N MET A 47 1.06 4.37 10.60
CA MET A 47 2.16 3.39 10.69
C MET A 47 3.27 3.68 9.68
N VAL A 48 2.93 4.10 8.46
CA VAL A 48 3.91 4.56 7.47
C VAL A 48 4.72 5.73 7.99
N LEU A 49 4.07 6.73 8.59
CA LEU A 49 4.74 7.91 9.15
C LEU A 49 5.65 7.59 10.34
N ARG A 50 5.34 6.54 11.10
CA ARG A 50 6.16 6.05 12.22
C ARG A 50 7.32 5.15 11.77
N THR A 51 7.27 4.67 10.54
CA THR A 51 8.32 3.85 9.93
C THR A 51 9.11 4.69 8.93
N ARG A 52 10.26 4.19 8.44
CA ARG A 52 11.01 4.86 7.37
C ARG A 52 10.39 4.61 5.99
N SER A 53 9.08 4.50 5.91
CA SER A 53 8.35 4.07 4.71
C SER A 53 7.86 5.29 3.95
N ARG A 54 7.75 5.18 2.62
CA ARG A 54 7.23 6.24 1.76
C ARG A 54 5.72 6.09 1.59
N LEU A 55 4.99 7.21 1.52
CA LEU A 55 3.58 7.23 1.15
C LEU A 55 3.43 7.88 -0.22
N VAL A 56 2.74 7.21 -1.15
CA VAL A 56 2.40 7.72 -2.48
C VAL A 56 0.89 7.66 -2.64
N ILE A 57 0.29 8.82 -2.88
CA ILE A 57 -1.13 8.91 -3.24
C ILE A 57 -1.22 8.85 -4.77
N VAL A 58 -1.92 7.83 -5.28
CA VAL A 58 -2.10 7.58 -6.70
C VAL A 58 -3.46 8.14 -7.13
N PRO A 59 -3.51 9.09 -8.07
CA PRO A 59 -4.78 9.57 -8.58
C PRO A 59 -5.49 8.45 -9.35
N SER A 60 -6.76 8.22 -9.00
CA SER A 60 -7.62 7.19 -9.60
C SER A 60 -7.80 7.34 -11.12
N ASN A 61 -7.62 8.54 -11.67
CA ASN A 61 -7.70 8.82 -13.12
C ASN A 61 -6.43 8.50 -13.92
N THR A 62 -5.39 7.96 -13.29
CA THR A 62 -4.14 7.57 -13.96
C THR A 62 -4.15 6.08 -14.31
N GLU A 63 -3.30 5.66 -15.25
CA GLU A 63 -3.15 4.24 -15.58
C GLU A 63 -2.76 3.37 -14.38
N GLY A 64 -1.94 3.92 -13.47
CA GLY A 64 -1.60 3.26 -12.21
C GLY A 64 -2.79 3.16 -11.25
N GLY A 65 -3.64 4.19 -11.23
CA GLY A 65 -4.87 4.22 -10.43
C GLY A 65 -5.88 3.15 -10.87
N GLU A 66 -6.12 3.07 -12.17
CA GLU A 66 -7.02 2.08 -12.79
C GLU A 66 -6.58 0.63 -12.52
N LYS A 67 -5.26 0.38 -12.42
CA LYS A 67 -4.72 -0.94 -12.07
C LYS A 67 -4.78 -1.24 -10.58
N LEU A 68 -4.68 -0.23 -9.72
CA LEU A 68 -4.71 -0.38 -8.26
C LEU A 68 -6.14 -0.48 -7.70
N ARG A 69 -7.13 0.10 -8.41
CA ARG A 69 -8.57 0.01 -8.09
C ARG A 69 -9.06 -1.42 -7.85
N PRO A 70 -8.90 -2.37 -8.79
CA PRO A 70 -9.38 -3.75 -8.61
C PRO A 70 -8.64 -4.51 -7.49
N MET A 71 -7.52 -3.98 -7.01
CA MET A 71 -6.71 -4.55 -5.93
C MET A 71 -7.17 -4.06 -4.53
N GLY A 72 -8.28 -3.33 -4.46
CA GLY A 72 -8.81 -2.76 -3.21
C GLY A 72 -8.26 -1.36 -2.89
N GLY A 73 -7.61 -0.71 -3.86
CA GLY A 73 -7.16 0.69 -3.75
C GLY A 73 -5.95 0.93 -2.85
N VAL A 74 -5.35 -0.13 -2.33
CA VAL A 74 -4.13 -0.10 -1.51
C VAL A 74 -3.18 -1.22 -1.92
N ALA A 75 -1.91 -0.88 -2.04
CA ALA A 75 -0.82 -1.83 -2.21
C ALA A 75 0.46 -1.27 -1.57
N ALA A 76 1.44 -2.13 -1.29
CA ALA A 76 2.74 -1.72 -0.81
C ALA A 76 3.85 -2.46 -1.53
N LEU A 77 4.93 -1.75 -1.83
CA LEU A 77 6.21 -2.34 -2.20
C LEU A 77 6.97 -2.70 -0.94
N LEU A 78 7.52 -3.90 -0.91
CA LEU A 78 8.25 -4.44 0.22
C LEU A 78 9.75 -4.37 -0.03
N ARG A 79 10.51 -4.23 1.06
CA ARG A 79 11.98 -4.31 1.11
C ARG A 79 12.45 -5.75 1.10
N PHE A 80 11.63 -6.64 1.66
CA PHE A 80 11.84 -8.06 1.74
C PHE A 80 10.47 -8.75 1.83
N PRO A 81 10.34 -9.99 1.33
CA PRO A 81 9.10 -10.74 1.38
C PRO A 81 8.67 -11.06 2.80
N ILE A 82 7.36 -11.03 3.03
CA ILE A 82 6.72 -11.51 4.26
C ILE A 82 6.01 -12.85 3.94
N SER A 83 6.40 -13.94 4.61
CA SER A 83 5.79 -15.28 4.47
C SER A 83 4.68 -15.53 5.47
#